data_AF-A0A2A3HLY6-F1
#
_entry.id   AF-A0A2A3HLY6-F1
#
_cell.length_a   1.000
_cell.length_b   1.000
_cell.length_c   1.000
_cell.angle_alpha   90.00
_cell.angle_beta   90.00
_cell.angle_gamma   90.00
#
_symmetry.space_group_name_H-M   'P 1'
#
loop_
_entity.id
_entity.type
_entity.pdbx_description
1 polymer ?
#
loop_
_entity_poly.entity_id
_entity_poly.type
_entity_poly.pdbx_seq_one_letter_code
_entity_poly.pdbx_strand_id
1 'polypeptide(L)'
;MQTKLVQLSAKPNFLAIKAKGPDYAKNMKVISAKLNSLTVDEIKALLQNGDNHARRESREDLSSHDRAEEVGREAQTIKFDFGEVGADCLMLNRIVADGMAVEANQHFTVALDLKITDELRRACVARELVNRIQNRRKDQNYAITDKIEVTLFSASDVFKQAVAENEAYIAGETQAVAIKWAASADGLEANDADGEAFAFTTVKA
;
A
#
# COMPACT_ATOMS: atom_id res chain seq x y z
N MET A 1 -6.20 6.81 16.61
CA MET A 1 -5.85 7.94 15.73
C MET A 1 -6.00 7.46 14.28
N GLN A 2 -6.93 8.03 13.53
CA GLN A 2 -7.19 7.62 12.15
C GLN A 2 -6.20 8.37 11.27
N THR A 3 -5.07 7.74 10.94
CA THR A 3 -4.04 8.33 10.09
C THR A 3 -4.66 8.62 8.73
N LYS A 4 -4.83 9.90 8.36
CA LYS A 4 -5.26 10.29 7.02
C LYS A 4 -4.08 10.06 6.07
N LEU A 5 -3.88 8.80 5.64
CA LEU A 5 -2.82 8.39 4.70
C LEU A 5 -2.97 9.06 3.33
N VAL A 6 -4.17 9.56 3.02
CA VAL A 6 -4.49 10.25 1.78
C VAL A 6 -5.31 11.49 2.09
N GLN A 7 -4.84 12.66 1.63
CA GLN A 7 -5.64 13.86 1.66
C GLN A 7 -6.33 14.01 0.29
N LEU A 8 -7.63 13.75 0.28
CA LEU A 8 -8.48 13.97 -0.88
C LEU A 8 -8.88 15.45 -0.90
N SER A 9 -8.61 16.15 -2.00
CA SER A 9 -9.02 17.55 -2.19
C SER A 9 -9.81 17.69 -3.48
N ALA A 10 -10.90 18.45 -3.44
CA ALA A 10 -11.65 18.80 -4.63
C ALA A 10 -11.16 20.15 -5.16
N LYS A 11 -10.80 20.19 -6.45
CA LYS A 11 -10.49 21.39 -7.20
C LYS A 11 -11.62 21.68 -8.19
N PRO A 12 -11.89 22.96 -8.51
CA PRO A 12 -12.88 23.32 -9.53
C PRO A 12 -12.46 22.82 -10.92
N ASN A 13 -13.37 22.15 -11.62
CA ASN A 13 -13.28 21.96 -13.06
C ASN A 13 -13.80 23.22 -13.77
N PHE A 14 -12.88 24.15 -14.05
CA PHE A 14 -13.23 25.46 -14.63
C PHE A 14 -13.98 25.35 -15.97
N LEU A 15 -13.74 24.31 -16.77
CA LEU A 15 -14.39 24.14 -18.06
C LEU A 15 -15.85 23.72 -17.88
N ALA A 16 -16.11 22.72 -17.04
CA ALA A 16 -17.47 22.26 -16.73
C ALA A 16 -18.29 23.34 -16.01
N ILE A 17 -17.69 24.09 -15.08
CA ILE A 17 -18.38 25.19 -14.38
C ILE A 17 -18.75 26.33 -15.33
N LYS A 18 -17.87 26.69 -16.28
CA LYS A 18 -18.17 27.73 -17.28
C LYS A 18 -19.27 27.30 -18.26
N ALA A 19 -19.34 26.01 -18.59
CA ALA A 19 -20.38 25.46 -19.47
C ALA A 19 -21.79 25.58 -18.90
N LYS A 20 -21.95 25.72 -17.57
CA LYS A 20 -23.26 25.93 -16.92
C LYS A 20 -23.84 27.34 -17.09
N GLY A 21 -23.04 28.32 -17.54
CA GLY A 21 -23.53 29.65 -17.93
C GLY A 21 -22.76 30.84 -17.37
N PRO A 22 -23.13 32.07 -17.78
CA PRO A 22 -22.38 33.29 -17.46
C PRO A 22 -22.38 33.64 -15.96
N ASP A 23 -23.41 33.29 -15.20
CA ASP A 23 -23.49 33.59 -13.78
C ASP A 23 -22.59 32.67 -12.92
N TYR A 24 -22.33 31.44 -13.38
CA TYR A 24 -21.32 30.56 -12.79
C TYR A 24 -19.90 31.08 -13.06
N ALA A 25 -19.65 31.63 -14.26
CA ALA A 25 -18.37 32.24 -14.60
C ALA A 25 -18.06 33.48 -13.73
N LYS A 26 -19.06 34.32 -13.45
CA LYS A 26 -18.92 35.49 -12.54
C LYS A 26 -18.64 35.07 -11.09
N ASN A 27 -19.28 33.99 -10.64
CA ASN A 27 -19.16 33.49 -9.26
C ASN A 27 -18.06 32.42 -9.07
N MET A 28 -17.16 32.25 -10.03
CA MET A 28 -16.11 31.22 -10.01
C MET A 28 -15.26 31.22 -8.73
N LYS A 29 -14.99 32.40 -8.16
CA LYS A 29 -14.21 32.55 -6.92
C LYS A 29 -14.95 31.95 -5.71
N VAL A 30 -16.27 32.14 -5.64
CA VAL A 30 -17.13 31.61 -4.58
C VAL A 30 -17.25 30.09 -4.70
N ILE A 31 -17.46 29.58 -5.92
CA ILE A 31 -17.52 28.14 -6.21
C ILE A 31 -16.18 27.49 -5.82
N SER A 32 -15.06 28.06 -6.24
CA SER A 32 -13.72 27.53 -5.95
C SER A 32 -13.43 27.50 -4.44
N ALA A 33 -13.79 28.55 -3.70
CA ALA A 33 -13.60 28.58 -2.25
C ALA A 33 -14.43 27.51 -1.54
N LYS A 34 -15.67 27.27 -2.00
CA LYS A 34 -16.53 26.22 -1.45
C LYS A 34 -16.02 24.83 -1.79
N LEU A 35 -15.60 24.58 -3.03
CA LEU A 35 -15.04 23.28 -3.44
C LEU A 35 -13.73 22.95 -2.72
N ASN A 36 -12.85 23.93 -2.54
CA ASN A 36 -11.58 23.74 -1.83
C ASN A 36 -11.75 23.53 -0.31
N SER A 37 -12.90 23.90 0.27
CA SER A 37 -13.20 23.72 1.70
C SER A 37 -13.99 22.45 2.02
N LEU A 38 -14.35 21.65 1.00
CA LEU A 38 -15.03 20.39 1.21
C LEU A 38 -14.16 19.39 1.98
N THR A 39 -14.79 18.70 2.92
CA THR A 39 -14.20 17.59 3.66
C THR A 39 -14.15 16.32 2.81
N VAL A 40 -13.31 15.36 3.21
CA VAL A 40 -13.17 14.08 2.50
C VAL A 40 -14.50 13.31 2.45
N ASP A 41 -15.31 13.39 3.50
CA ASP A 41 -16.60 12.70 3.56
C ASP A 41 -17.66 13.38 2.69
N GLU A 42 -17.66 14.72 2.61
CA GLU A 42 -18.50 15.47 1.66
C GLU A 42 -18.11 15.16 0.21
N ILE A 43 -16.82 15.10 -0.10
CA ILE A 43 -16.36 14.74 -1.44
C ILE A 43 -16.78 13.31 -1.80
N LYS A 44 -16.67 12.35 -0.87
CA LYS A 44 -17.14 10.98 -1.09
C LYS A 44 -18.66 10.90 -1.31
N ALA A 45 -19.44 11.67 -0.55
CA ALA A 45 -20.89 11.70 -0.68
C ALA A 45 -21.36 12.29 -2.02
N LEU A 46 -20.63 13.29 -2.54
CA LEU A 46 -20.84 13.84 -3.90
C LEU A 46 -20.49 12.83 -5.00
N LEU A 47 -19.46 12.01 -4.81
CA LEU A 47 -18.96 11.06 -5.82
C LEU A 47 -19.73 9.74 -5.88
N GLN A 48 -20.12 9.17 -4.74
CA GLN A 48 -20.81 7.88 -4.67
C GLN A 48 -22.15 7.86 -5.42
N ASN A 49 -22.72 9.04 -5.73
CA ASN A 49 -23.98 9.19 -6.45
C ASN A 49 -23.80 9.62 -7.92
N GLY A 50 -22.59 9.99 -8.35
CA GLY A 50 -22.29 10.39 -9.73
C GLY A 50 -22.30 9.22 -10.72
N ASP A 51 -21.92 8.01 -10.27
CA ASP A 51 -21.96 6.78 -11.08
C ASP A 51 -23.39 6.34 -11.46
N ASN A 52 -24.41 6.80 -10.73
CA ASN A 52 -25.81 6.52 -11.05
C ASN A 52 -26.36 7.39 -12.19
N HIS A 53 -25.72 8.53 -12.50
CA HIS A 53 -26.21 9.42 -13.56
C HIS A 53 -25.89 8.86 -14.96
N ALA A 54 -24.74 8.19 -15.13
CA ALA A 54 -24.35 7.57 -16.39
C ALA A 54 -25.27 6.39 -16.79
N ARG A 55 -25.96 5.76 -15.82
CA ARG A 55 -26.95 4.70 -16.09
C ARG A 55 -28.32 5.22 -16.49
N ARG A 56 -28.63 6.50 -16.26
CA ARG A 56 -29.92 7.11 -16.63
C ARG A 56 -30.02 7.39 -18.13
N GLU A 57 -28.93 7.79 -18.79
CA GLU A 57 -28.97 8.19 -20.22
C GLU A 57 -29.03 7.00 -21.19
N SER A 58 -28.66 5.79 -20.77
CA SER A 58 -28.65 4.61 -21.67
C SER A 58 -29.92 3.76 -21.60
N ARG A 59 -30.96 4.20 -20.87
CA ARG A 59 -32.12 3.36 -20.54
C ARG A 59 -33.47 4.00 -20.90
N GLU A 60 -33.47 4.93 -21.86
CA GLU A 60 -34.70 5.50 -22.44
C GLU A 60 -35.51 4.46 -23.25
N ASP A 61 -34.95 3.28 -23.53
CA ASP A 61 -35.60 2.20 -24.26
C ASP A 61 -35.94 0.99 -23.37
N LEU A 62 -36.75 1.11 -22.30
CA LEU A 62 -37.38 -0.07 -21.68
C LEU A 62 -38.78 0.24 -21.12
N SER A 63 -39.69 -0.71 -21.37
CA SER A 63 -41.14 -0.58 -21.28
C SER A 63 -41.71 -0.46 -19.86
N SER A 64 -42.93 0.07 -19.83
CA SER A 64 -43.68 0.66 -18.73
C SER A 64 -44.31 -0.33 -17.74
N HIS A 65 -43.58 -1.29 -17.16
CA HIS A 65 -44.18 -2.22 -16.18
C HIS A 65 -43.47 -2.47 -14.84
N ASP A 66 -42.31 -1.87 -14.55
CA ASP A 66 -41.69 -1.97 -13.22
C ASP A 66 -41.58 -0.58 -12.56
N ARG A 67 -42.73 -0.01 -12.16
CA ARG A 67 -42.78 1.15 -11.25
C ARG A 67 -42.83 0.65 -9.80
N ALA A 68 -41.74 0.04 -9.32
CA ALA A 68 -41.55 -0.24 -7.90
C ALA A 68 -40.53 0.75 -7.34
N GLU A 69 -41.00 1.57 -6.39
CA GLU A 69 -40.30 2.53 -5.52
C GLU A 69 -38.77 2.55 -5.60
N GLU A 70 -38.24 3.32 -6.54
CA GLU A 70 -36.88 3.83 -6.45
C GLU A 70 -36.94 5.10 -5.61
N VAL A 71 -36.61 4.98 -4.32
CA VAL A 71 -36.40 6.13 -3.42
C VAL A 71 -35.35 7.03 -4.06
N GLY A 72 -35.81 8.09 -4.71
CA GLY A 72 -34.99 9.07 -5.40
C GLY A 72 -33.99 9.69 -4.45
N ARG A 73 -32.79 9.13 -4.40
CA ARG A 73 -31.64 9.78 -3.78
C ARG A 73 -31.10 10.75 -4.81
N GLU A 74 -31.62 11.98 -4.74
CA GLU A 74 -31.14 13.12 -5.52
C GLU A 74 -29.61 13.17 -5.46
N ALA A 75 -28.98 13.35 -6.63
CA ALA A 75 -27.54 13.57 -6.69
C ALA A 75 -27.21 14.73 -5.76
N GLN A 76 -26.35 14.51 -4.77
CA GLN A 76 -26.02 15.55 -3.82
C GLN A 76 -25.29 16.66 -4.58
N THR A 77 -25.93 17.81 -4.72
CA THR A 77 -25.39 19.00 -5.37
C THR A 77 -25.05 20.05 -4.32
N ILE A 78 -24.06 20.88 -4.61
CA ILE A 78 -23.74 22.04 -3.80
C ILE A 78 -24.61 23.19 -4.32
N LYS A 79 -25.56 23.63 -3.49
CA LYS A 79 -26.46 24.73 -3.82
C LYS A 79 -25.80 26.09 -3.59
N PHE A 80 -25.96 26.97 -4.56
CA PHE A 80 -25.60 28.39 -4.50
C PHE A 80 -26.81 29.24 -4.92
N ASP A 81 -26.79 30.53 -4.60
CA ASP A 81 -27.89 31.47 -4.94
C ASP A 81 -28.13 31.60 -6.45
N PHE A 82 -27.15 31.23 -7.28
CA PHE A 82 -27.19 31.29 -8.74
C PHE A 82 -27.32 29.91 -9.40
N GLY A 83 -27.49 28.84 -8.61
CA GLY A 83 -27.72 27.48 -9.11
C GLY A 83 -26.88 26.41 -8.40
N GLU A 84 -26.77 25.23 -9.02
CA GLU A 84 -26.25 24.03 -8.36
C GLU A 84 -25.00 23.46 -9.07
N VAL A 85 -24.02 23.03 -8.27
CA VAL A 85 -22.76 22.43 -8.75
C VAL A 85 -22.71 20.97 -8.33
N GLY A 86 -22.65 20.07 -9.30
CA GLY A 86 -22.57 18.62 -9.09
C GLY A 86 -21.15 18.08 -9.26
N ALA A 87 -21.02 16.75 -9.18
CA ALA A 87 -19.74 16.04 -9.30
C ALA A 87 -19.00 16.31 -10.63
N ASP A 88 -19.72 16.64 -11.71
CA ASP A 88 -19.20 17.03 -13.02
C ASP A 88 -18.25 18.24 -12.98
N CYS A 89 -18.44 19.10 -11.99
CA CYS A 89 -17.68 20.32 -11.78
C CYS A 89 -16.49 20.16 -10.83
N LEU A 90 -16.23 18.95 -10.34
CA LEU A 90 -15.14 18.65 -9.41
C LEU A 90 -14.01 17.89 -10.12
N MET A 91 -12.78 18.35 -9.94
CA MET A 91 -11.58 17.57 -10.20
C MET A 91 -11.01 17.08 -8.88
N LEU A 92 -10.80 15.77 -8.76
CA LEU A 92 -10.21 15.19 -7.56
C LEU A 92 -8.69 15.26 -7.65
N ASN A 93 -8.08 15.80 -6.60
CA ASN A 93 -6.65 15.78 -6.44
C ASN A 93 -6.30 15.00 -5.17
N ARG A 94 -5.51 13.94 -5.36
CA ARG A 94 -5.05 13.07 -4.29
C ARG A 94 -3.65 13.48 -3.89
N ILE A 95 -3.49 13.95 -2.67
CA ILE A 95 -2.18 14.29 -2.11
C ILE A 95 -1.77 13.13 -1.21
N VAL A 96 -0.64 12.52 -1.55
CA VAL A 96 0.00 11.44 -0.79
C VAL A 96 1.10 12.03 0.06
N ALA A 97 1.25 11.53 1.29
CA ALA A 97 2.34 11.95 2.17
C ALA A 97 3.70 11.47 1.64
N ASP A 98 4.74 12.27 1.86
CA ASP A 98 6.09 11.99 1.38
C ASP A 98 6.63 10.66 1.93
N GLY A 99 7.26 9.86 1.06
CA GLY A 99 7.75 8.52 1.39
C GLY A 99 6.70 7.40 1.44
N MET A 100 5.46 7.65 0.99
CA MET A 100 4.44 6.60 0.86
C MET A 100 3.98 6.42 -0.58
N ALA A 101 3.79 5.17 -1.00
CA ALA A 101 3.08 4.83 -2.23
C ALA A 101 1.63 4.53 -1.89
N VAL A 102 0.69 5.23 -2.51
CA VAL A 102 -0.74 5.03 -2.23
C VAL A 102 -1.52 4.79 -3.51
N GLU A 103 -2.13 3.62 -3.58
CA GLU A 103 -3.07 3.23 -4.62
C GLU A 103 -4.48 3.13 -4.06
N ALA A 104 -5.48 3.55 -4.82
CA ALA A 104 -6.87 3.33 -4.40
C ALA A 104 -7.82 3.23 -5.57
N ASN A 105 -8.80 2.34 -5.41
CA ASN A 105 -9.95 2.19 -6.30
C ASN A 105 -11.24 2.59 -5.55
N GLN A 106 -12.40 2.28 -6.13
CA GLN A 106 -13.71 2.59 -5.55
C GLN A 106 -13.99 1.88 -4.20
N HIS A 107 -13.31 0.76 -3.91
CA HIS A 107 -13.62 -0.11 -2.78
C HIS A 107 -12.56 -0.07 -1.67
N PHE A 108 -11.30 0.15 -2.00
CA PHE A 108 -10.21 0.13 -1.03
C PHE A 108 -9.08 1.09 -1.39
N THR A 109 -8.32 1.47 -0.37
CA THR A 109 -7.10 2.27 -0.46
C THR A 109 -5.97 1.48 0.18
N VAL A 110 -4.90 1.22 -0.57
CA VAL A 110 -3.67 0.60 -0.08
C VAL A 110 -2.62 1.69 0.00
N ALA A 111 -1.98 1.78 1.15
CA ALA A 111 -0.86 2.68 1.38
C ALA A 111 0.33 1.84 1.86
N LEU A 112 1.46 2.00 1.19
CA LEU A 112 2.73 1.34 1.50
C LEU A 112 3.73 2.41 1.94
N ASP A 113 4.27 2.27 3.15
CA ASP A 113 5.42 3.04 3.59
C ASP A 113 6.67 2.53 2.87
N LEU A 114 7.38 3.43 2.19
CA LEU A 114 8.58 3.12 1.43
C LEU A 114 9.86 3.26 2.27
N LYS A 115 9.75 3.75 3.51
CA LYS A 115 10.91 3.92 4.40
C LYS A 115 11.35 2.56 4.94
N ILE A 116 12.53 2.14 4.50
CA ILE A 116 13.21 0.98 5.06
C ILE A 116 13.83 1.38 6.39
N THR A 117 13.34 0.81 7.48
CA THR A 117 13.94 0.96 8.81
C THR A 117 15.14 0.02 8.96
N ASP A 118 16.05 0.31 9.89
CA ASP A 118 17.19 -0.57 10.15
C ASP A 118 16.77 -1.98 10.59
N GLU A 119 15.63 -2.09 11.29
CA GLU A 119 15.02 -3.36 11.66
C GLU A 119 14.57 -4.16 10.42
N LEU A 120 13.93 -3.50 9.46
CA LEU A 120 13.54 -4.14 8.20
C LEU A 120 14.76 -4.57 7.38
N ARG A 121 15.84 -3.77 7.38
CA ARG A 121 17.11 -4.16 6.74
C ARG A 121 17.69 -5.41 7.39
N ARG A 122 17.75 -5.47 8.72
CA ARG A 122 18.25 -6.66 9.44
C ARG A 122 17.35 -7.89 9.24
N ALA A 123 16.03 -7.72 9.18
CA ALA A 123 15.10 -8.79 8.84
C ALA A 123 15.30 -9.30 7.39
N CYS A 124 15.68 -8.43 6.46
CA CYS A 124 16.05 -8.80 5.09
C CYS A 124 17.29 -9.70 5.09
N VAL A 125 18.34 -9.31 5.81
CA VAL A 125 19.58 -10.10 5.99
C VAL A 125 19.26 -11.48 6.57
N ALA A 126 18.40 -11.56 7.58
CA ALA A 126 17.98 -12.83 8.17
C ALA A 126 17.22 -13.73 7.16
N ARG A 127 16.37 -13.16 6.30
CA ARG A 127 15.69 -13.91 5.23
C ARG A 127 16.64 -14.44 4.18
N GLU A 128 17.61 -13.64 3.75
CA GLU A 128 18.64 -14.10 2.83
C GLU A 128 19.44 -15.26 3.43
N LEU A 129 19.83 -15.18 4.72
CA LEU A 129 20.49 -16.28 5.41
C LEU A 129 19.65 -17.57 5.40
N VAL A 130 18.35 -17.48 5.73
CA VAL A 130 17.43 -18.62 5.67
C VAL A 130 17.39 -19.22 4.27
N ASN A 131 17.31 -18.38 3.23
CA ASN A 131 17.32 -18.83 1.85
C ASN A 131 18.63 -19.58 1.51
N ARG A 132 19.80 -19.07 1.91
CA ARG A 132 21.08 -19.76 1.70
C ARG A 132 21.15 -21.09 2.40
N ILE A 133 20.75 -21.16 3.67
CA ILE A 133 20.73 -22.42 4.45
C ILE A 133 19.78 -23.43 3.81
N GLN A 134 18.59 -23.01 3.38
CA GLN A 134 17.63 -23.90 2.75
C GLN A 134 18.11 -24.44 1.41
N ASN A 135 18.79 -23.63 0.61
CA ASN A 135 19.40 -24.10 -0.63
C ASN A 135 20.52 -25.10 -0.33
N ARG A 136 21.35 -24.83 0.69
CA ARG A 136 22.39 -25.76 1.13
C ARG A 136 21.83 -27.12 1.56
N ARG A 137 20.69 -27.14 2.27
CA ARG A 137 19.99 -28.38 2.65
C ARG A 137 19.57 -29.21 1.43
N LYS A 138 19.09 -28.54 0.37
CA LYS A 138 18.71 -29.21 -0.89
C LYS A 138 19.92 -29.78 -1.59
N ASP A 139 21.01 -29.03 -1.66
CA ASP A 139 22.28 -29.49 -2.27
C ASP A 139 22.85 -30.71 -1.54
N GLN A 140 22.67 -30.78 -0.22
CA GLN A 140 23.08 -31.90 0.61
C GLN A 140 22.04 -33.05 0.66
N ASN A 141 20.94 -32.97 -0.11
CA ASN A 141 19.84 -33.94 -0.14
C ASN A 141 19.23 -34.25 1.25
N TYR A 142 19.12 -33.24 2.12
CA TYR A 142 18.49 -33.42 3.43
C TYR A 142 16.97 -33.54 3.31
N ALA A 143 16.38 -34.37 4.16
CA ALA A 143 14.93 -34.46 4.25
C ALA A 143 14.34 -33.21 4.92
N ILE A 144 13.06 -32.92 4.66
CA ILE A 144 12.36 -31.77 5.24
C ILE A 144 12.33 -31.85 6.79
N THR A 145 12.32 -33.06 7.34
CA THR A 145 12.30 -33.32 8.78
C THR A 145 13.67 -33.29 9.44
N ASP A 146 14.76 -33.23 8.66
CA ASP A 146 16.10 -33.33 9.21
C ASP A 146 16.45 -32.07 10.00
N LYS A 147 16.97 -32.30 11.21
CA LYS A 147 17.51 -31.27 12.08
C LYS A 147 18.97 -31.01 11.73
N ILE A 148 19.39 -29.75 11.79
CA ILE A 148 20.74 -29.34 11.43
C ILE A 148 21.37 -28.48 12.53
N GLU A 149 22.69 -28.53 12.63
CA GLU A 149 23.46 -27.49 13.30
C GLU A 149 24.05 -26.55 12.24
N VAL A 150 23.91 -25.25 12.46
CA VAL A 150 24.44 -24.21 11.59
C VAL A 150 25.65 -23.60 12.28
N THR A 151 26.79 -23.56 11.58
CA THR A 151 27.97 -22.81 12.03
C THR A 151 28.16 -21.61 11.12
N LEU A 152 28.25 -20.43 11.71
CA LEU A 152 28.33 -19.13 11.04
C LEU A 152 29.63 -18.42 11.38
N PHE A 153 30.15 -17.67 10.41
CA PHE A 153 31.19 -16.67 10.62
C PHE A 153 30.82 -15.41 9.85
N SER A 154 30.95 -14.25 10.48
CA SER A 154 30.89 -12.96 9.77
C SER A 154 31.77 -11.95 10.49
N ALA A 155 32.42 -11.09 9.72
CA ALA A 155 33.14 -9.92 10.24
C ALA A 155 32.19 -8.74 10.51
N SER A 156 30.99 -8.75 9.94
CA SER A 156 30.03 -7.66 10.06
C SER A 156 29.22 -7.74 11.36
N ASP A 157 29.19 -6.64 12.11
CA ASP A 157 28.36 -6.52 13.31
C ASP A 157 26.86 -6.41 12.97
N VAL A 158 26.52 -5.83 11.82
CA VAL A 158 25.13 -5.75 11.33
C VAL A 158 24.57 -7.14 11.10
N PHE A 159 25.37 -8.03 10.49
CA PHE A 159 24.98 -9.41 10.27
C PHE A 159 24.78 -10.17 11.58
N LYS A 160 25.72 -10.03 12.53
CA LYS A 160 25.60 -10.66 13.86
C LYS A 160 24.35 -10.19 14.59
N GLN A 161 24.07 -8.89 14.55
CA GLN A 161 22.87 -8.33 15.16
C GLN A 161 21.60 -8.84 14.47
N ALA A 162 21.58 -8.91 13.13
CA ALA A 162 20.45 -9.44 12.37
C ALA A 162 20.14 -10.89 12.74
N VAL A 163 21.17 -11.73 12.88
CA VAL A 163 21.03 -13.12 13.32
C VAL A 163 20.53 -13.19 14.76
N ALA A 164 21.08 -12.38 15.67
CA ALA A 164 20.67 -12.37 17.08
C ALA A 164 19.21 -11.94 17.26
N GLU A 165 18.76 -10.92 16.54
CA GLU A 165 17.36 -10.43 16.62
C GLU A 165 16.36 -11.41 16.00
N ASN A 166 16.79 -12.23 15.03
CA ASN A 166 15.92 -13.13 14.26
C ASN A 166 16.24 -14.61 14.48
N GLU A 167 16.94 -14.96 15.56
CA GLU A 167 17.45 -16.32 15.78
C GLU A 167 16.32 -17.37 15.79
N ALA A 168 15.22 -17.07 16.47
CA ALA A 168 14.05 -17.94 16.54
C ALA A 168 13.39 -18.15 15.17
N TYR A 169 13.34 -17.11 14.34
CA TYR A 169 12.82 -17.19 12.98
C TYR A 169 13.74 -18.05 12.10
N ILE A 170 15.05 -17.81 12.15
CA ILE A 170 16.04 -18.56 11.38
C ILE A 170 16.00 -20.04 11.76
N ALA A 171 16.01 -20.36 13.06
CA ALA A 171 15.98 -21.73 13.54
C ALA A 171 14.67 -22.46 13.18
N GLY A 172 13.53 -21.78 13.30
CA GLY A 172 12.22 -22.31 12.94
C GLY A 172 12.11 -22.65 11.46
N GLU A 173 12.49 -21.71 10.59
CA GLU A 173 12.43 -21.91 9.15
C GLU A 173 13.43 -22.97 8.68
N THR A 174 14.65 -22.99 9.23
CA THR A 174 15.73 -23.88 8.76
C THR A 174 15.82 -25.23 9.47
N GLN A 175 14.96 -25.49 10.46
CA GLN A 175 15.02 -26.66 11.34
C GLN A 175 16.38 -26.79 12.05
N ALA A 176 17.01 -25.65 12.36
CA ALA A 176 18.27 -25.63 13.07
C ALA A 176 18.07 -25.86 14.58
N VAL A 177 18.85 -26.76 15.16
CA VAL A 177 18.85 -27.03 16.62
C VAL A 177 19.80 -26.11 17.36
N ALA A 178 20.86 -25.66 16.69
CA ALA A 178 21.83 -24.73 17.23
C ALA A 178 22.45 -23.87 16.11
N ILE A 179 22.67 -22.60 16.42
CA ILE A 179 23.44 -21.67 15.60
C ILE A 179 24.71 -21.31 16.38
N LYS A 180 25.86 -21.76 15.88
CA LYS A 180 27.18 -21.56 16.50
C LYS A 180 27.98 -20.55 15.71
N TRP A 181 28.80 -19.75 16.40
CA TRP A 181 29.73 -18.83 15.76
C TRP A 181 31.15 -19.43 15.73
N ALA A 182 31.74 -19.49 14.54
CA ALA A 182 33.14 -19.86 14.36
C ALA A 182 34.07 -18.65 14.58
N ALA A 183 35.33 -18.91 14.91
CA ALA A 183 36.35 -17.88 15.12
C ALA A 183 36.99 -17.38 13.81
N SER A 184 36.98 -18.21 12.75
CA SER A 184 37.46 -17.88 11.41
C SER A 184 36.53 -18.45 10.35
N ALA A 185 36.69 -18.01 9.09
CA ALA A 185 35.96 -18.50 7.93
C ALA A 185 36.50 -19.85 7.39
N ASP A 186 37.46 -20.48 8.07
CA ASP A 186 38.15 -21.66 7.53
C ASP A 186 37.21 -22.86 7.43
N GLY A 187 37.05 -23.40 6.22
CA GLY A 187 36.16 -24.53 5.95
C GLY A 187 34.67 -24.17 5.87
N LEU A 188 34.32 -22.88 5.87
CA LEU A 188 32.96 -22.38 5.71
C LEU A 188 32.75 -21.84 4.29
N GLU A 189 31.52 -21.97 3.78
CA GLU A 189 31.18 -21.48 2.44
C GLU A 189 30.83 -20.00 2.48
N ALA A 190 31.58 -19.18 1.76
CA ALA A 190 31.37 -17.74 1.67
C ALA A 190 30.09 -17.39 0.88
N ASN A 191 29.32 -16.48 1.44
CA ASN A 191 28.03 -16.01 0.96
C ASN A 191 27.85 -14.52 1.27
N ASP A 192 26.83 -13.91 0.68
CA ASP A 192 26.43 -12.52 0.90
C ASP A 192 24.94 -12.45 1.20
N ALA A 193 24.58 -11.55 2.13
CA ALA A 193 23.20 -11.21 2.44
C ALA A 193 23.05 -9.68 2.47
N ASP A 194 22.51 -9.11 1.40
CA ASP A 194 22.26 -7.66 1.27
C ASP A 194 23.53 -6.79 1.46
N GLY A 195 24.65 -7.27 0.92
CA GLY A 195 25.98 -6.63 1.02
C GLY A 195 26.76 -6.97 2.29
N GLU A 196 26.20 -7.80 3.18
CA GLU A 196 26.88 -8.31 4.37
C GLU A 196 27.50 -9.67 4.08
N ALA A 197 28.84 -9.72 4.03
CA ALA A 197 29.58 -10.95 3.81
C ALA A 197 29.52 -11.87 5.05
N PHE A 198 29.22 -13.14 4.83
CA PHE A 198 29.25 -14.17 5.85
C PHE A 198 29.71 -15.51 5.26
N ALA A 199 30.12 -16.43 6.11
CA ALA A 199 30.42 -17.79 5.71
C ALA A 199 29.66 -18.75 6.62
N PHE A 200 29.14 -19.84 6.05
CA PHE A 200 28.43 -20.83 6.84
C PHE A 200 28.66 -22.25 6.39
N THR A 201 28.36 -23.19 7.28
CA THR A 201 28.21 -24.60 6.96
C THR A 201 27.09 -25.20 7.79
N THR A 202 26.51 -26.27 7.26
CA THR A 202 25.43 -27.02 7.89
C THR A 202 25.87 -28.46 8.03
N VAL A 203 25.66 -29.01 9.23
CA VAL A 203 25.85 -30.44 9.52
C VAL A 203 24.53 -31.00 10.03
N LYS A 204 24.22 -32.23 9.64
CA LYS A 204 23.06 -32.95 10.18
C LYS A 204 23.30 -33.24 11.67
N ALA A 205 22.31 -32.91 12.50
CA ALA A 205 22.32 -33.17 13.93
C ALA A 205 21.94 -34.62 14.24
#